data_AF-A0A519YMF5-F1
#
_entry.id   AF-A0A519YMF5-F1
#
_cell.length_a   1.000
_cell.length_b   1.000
_cell.length_c   1.000
_cell.angle_alpha   90.00
_cell.angle_beta   90.00
_cell.angle_gamma   90.00
#
_symmetry.space_group_name_H-M   'P 1'
#
loop_
_entity.id
_entity.type
_entity.pdbx_description
1 polymer ?
#
loop_
_entity_poly.entity_id
_entity_poly.type
_entity_poly.pdbx_seq_one_letter_code
_entity_poly.pdbx_strand_id
1 'polypeptide(L)'
;QMTIADATNILFGDKDAATEYFKRVTTAQLMEKFRPVISNSLNKVGATKYWGDAANQYNKIPLVKPVSTDLSDYVAQKAIDGMFIQVAQQELLIRDNLSARTTTLLQKVFGYADRNKTK
;
A
#
# COMPACT_ATOMS: atom_id res chain seq x y z
N GLN A 1 13.42 2.49 11.57
CA GLN A 1 13.86 1.16 12.05
C GLN A 1 12.71 0.54 12.83
N MET A 2 12.46 -0.77 12.70
CA MET A 2 11.39 -1.47 13.42
C MET A 2 11.75 -1.64 14.90
N THR A 3 10.83 -1.33 15.81
CA THR A 3 11.00 -1.54 17.25
C THR A 3 10.36 -2.85 17.73
N ILE A 4 10.66 -3.29 18.95
CA ILE A 4 9.99 -4.43 19.59
C ILE A 4 8.49 -4.15 19.78
N ALA A 5 8.13 -2.89 20.08
CA ALA A 5 6.74 -2.47 20.20
C ALA A 5 6.02 -2.60 18.85
N ASP A 6 6.65 -2.18 17.74
CA ASP A 6 6.09 -2.40 16.40
C ASP A 6 5.88 -3.89 16.12
N ALA A 7 6.88 -4.73 16.40
CA ALA A 7 6.78 -6.18 16.19
C ALA A 7 5.66 -6.82 17.03
N THR A 8 5.48 -6.35 18.27
CA THR A 8 4.40 -6.80 19.15
C THR A 8 3.04 -6.39 18.61
N ASN A 9 2.90 -5.14 18.17
CA ASN A 9 1.67 -4.63 17.57
C ASN A 9 1.34 -5.34 16.25
N ILE A 10 2.34 -5.65 15.43
CA ILE A 10 2.15 -6.46 14.22
C ILE A 10 1.63 -7.85 14.60
N LEU A 11 2.22 -8.50 15.61
CA LEU A 11 1.86 -9.87 15.96
C LEU A 11 0.46 -9.97 16.59
N PHE A 12 0.14 -9.06 17.51
CA PHE A 12 -1.06 -9.13 18.36
C PHE A 12 -2.17 -8.13 18.01
N GLY A 13 -1.92 -7.20 17.10
CA GLY A 13 -2.90 -6.21 16.67
C GLY A 13 -3.98 -6.78 15.75
N ASP A 14 -4.69 -5.87 15.09
CA ASP A 14 -5.77 -6.17 14.17
C ASP A 14 -5.31 -7.01 12.96
N LYS A 15 -6.29 -7.48 12.17
CA LYS A 15 -6.05 -8.41 11.06
C LYS A 15 -5.17 -7.84 9.94
N ASP A 16 -5.00 -6.53 9.90
CA ASP A 16 -4.20 -5.76 8.94
C ASP A 16 -3.03 -4.99 9.60
N ALA A 17 -2.68 -5.31 10.86
CA ALA A 17 -1.66 -4.57 11.61
C ALA A 17 -0.27 -4.55 10.93
N ALA A 18 0.11 -5.63 10.23
CA ALA A 18 1.36 -5.67 9.47
C ALA A 18 1.28 -4.77 8.24
N THR A 19 0.14 -4.81 7.53
CA THR A 19 -0.15 -3.99 6.36
C THR A 19 -0.08 -2.50 6.71
N GLU A 20 -0.76 -2.07 7.76
CA GLU A 20 -0.78 -0.67 8.19
C GLU A 20 0.60 -0.20 8.66
N TYR A 21 1.34 -1.05 9.37
CA TYR A 21 2.73 -0.77 9.71
C TYR A 21 3.56 -0.54 8.43
N PHE A 22 3.53 -1.47 7.48
CA PHE A 22 4.32 -1.36 6.25
C PHE A 22 3.90 -0.18 5.39
N LYS A 23 2.60 0.11 5.31
CA LYS A 23 2.08 1.28 4.61
C LYS A 23 2.67 2.55 5.20
N ARG A 24 2.64 2.72 6.52
CA ARG A 24 3.21 3.89 7.20
C ARG A 24 4.72 4.03 6.97
N VAL A 25 5.48 2.94 7.03
CA VAL A 25 6.95 3.02 7.04
C VAL A 25 7.60 2.93 5.65
N THR A 26 6.89 2.44 4.63
CA THR A 26 7.48 2.21 3.29
C THR A 26 6.86 3.06 2.18
N THR A 27 5.66 3.66 2.35
CA THR A 27 4.97 4.40 1.26
C THR A 27 5.84 5.48 0.63
N ALA A 28 6.58 6.28 1.41
CA ALA A 28 7.45 7.32 0.85
C ALA A 28 8.53 6.74 -0.07
N GLN A 29 9.22 5.69 0.38
CA GLN A 29 10.26 5.03 -0.42
C GLN A 29 9.67 4.31 -1.64
N LEU A 30 8.48 3.72 -1.50
CA LEU A 30 7.77 3.12 -2.62
C LEU A 30 7.40 4.17 -3.67
N MET A 31 6.89 5.34 -3.26
CA MET A 31 6.58 6.45 -4.18
C MET A 31 7.81 6.89 -4.96
N GLU A 32 8.96 7.06 -4.30
CA GLU A 32 10.22 7.40 -4.95
C GLU A 32 10.64 6.38 -6.02
N LYS A 33 10.39 5.08 -5.78
CA LYS A 33 10.76 4.00 -6.71
C LYS A 33 9.73 3.78 -7.81
N PHE A 34 8.44 3.94 -7.53
CA PHE A 34 7.36 3.64 -8.46
C PHE A 34 7.09 4.79 -9.42
N ARG A 35 7.16 6.04 -8.95
CA ARG A 35 6.83 7.22 -9.74
C ARG A 35 7.60 7.32 -11.07
N PRO A 36 8.93 7.05 -11.14
CA PRO A 36 9.65 7.09 -12.41
C PRO A 36 9.18 6.02 -13.40
N VAL A 37 8.89 4.81 -12.92
CA VAL A 37 8.42 3.69 -13.76
C VAL A 37 7.04 3.99 -14.34
N ILE A 38 6.15 4.53 -13.51
CA ILE A 38 4.79 4.92 -13.90
C ILE A 38 4.83 6.10 -14.86
N SER A 39 5.60 7.14 -14.54
CA SER A 39 5.78 8.30 -15.41
C SER A 39 6.27 7.88 -16.80
N ASN A 40 7.30 7.03 -16.87
CA ASN A 40 7.80 6.50 -18.14
C ASN A 40 6.73 5.72 -18.91
N SER A 41 5.90 4.93 -18.21
CA SER A 41 4.83 4.13 -18.84
C SER A 41 3.71 5.02 -19.38
N LEU A 42 3.29 6.04 -18.62
CA LEU A 42 2.26 7.00 -19.02
C LEU A 42 2.74 7.91 -20.16
N ASN A 43 4.00 8.35 -20.11
CA ASN A 43 4.60 9.19 -21.14
C ASN A 43 4.67 8.48 -22.50
N LYS A 44 4.97 7.17 -22.53
CA LYS A 44 5.01 6.36 -23.76
C LYS A 44 3.69 6.39 -24.54
N VAL A 45 2.57 6.51 -23.83
CA VAL A 45 1.23 6.57 -24.43
C VAL A 45 0.67 8.00 -24.48
N GLY A 46 1.47 9.01 -24.12
CA GLY A 46 1.06 10.42 -24.11
C GLY A 46 0.04 10.78 -23.02
N ALA A 47 -0.24 9.89 -22.06
CA ALA A 47 -1.32 10.08 -21.09
C ALA A 47 -1.09 11.29 -20.18
N THR A 48 0.14 11.56 -19.77
CA THR A 48 0.50 12.74 -18.95
C THR A 48 0.19 14.05 -19.66
N LYS A 49 0.47 14.14 -20.97
CA LYS A 49 0.17 15.31 -21.80
C LYS A 49 -1.34 15.52 -21.90
N TYR A 50 -2.07 14.52 -22.39
CA TYR A 50 -3.51 14.65 -22.63
C TYR A 50 -4.30 14.90 -21.34
N TRP A 51 -3.91 14.25 -20.24
CA TRP A 51 -4.50 14.53 -18.94
C TRP A 51 -4.18 15.95 -18.48
N GLY A 52 -2.93 16.39 -18.60
CA GLY A 52 -2.53 17.75 -18.24
C GLY A 52 -3.35 18.81 -18.97
N ASP A 53 -3.52 18.67 -20.29
CA ASP A 53 -4.31 19.59 -21.11
C ASP A 53 -5.78 19.63 -20.64
N ALA A 54 -6.39 18.46 -20.45
CA ALA A 54 -7.80 18.35 -20.02
C ALA A 54 -8.01 18.86 -18.59
N ALA A 55 -7.16 18.46 -17.64
CA ALA A 55 -7.24 18.86 -16.24
C ALA A 55 -7.03 20.37 -16.07
N ASN A 56 -6.08 20.96 -16.80
CA ASN A 56 -5.86 22.40 -16.79
C ASN A 56 -7.07 23.16 -17.31
N GLN A 57 -7.74 22.66 -18.34
CA GLN A 57 -8.95 23.31 -18.86
C GLN A 57 -10.14 23.16 -17.89
N TYR A 58 -10.32 21.98 -17.32
CA TYR A 58 -11.36 21.72 -16.31
C TYR A 58 -11.18 22.62 -15.09
N ASN A 59 -9.95 22.77 -14.59
CA ASN A 59 -9.66 23.58 -13.41
C ASN A 59 -9.91 25.10 -13.59
N LYS A 60 -10.12 25.58 -14.82
CA LYS A 60 -10.49 26.99 -15.10
C LYS A 60 -11.98 27.27 -14.94
N ILE A 61 -12.83 26.25 -14.85
CA ILE A 61 -14.27 26.41 -14.72
C ILE A 61 -14.57 26.94 -13.30
N PRO A 62 -15.28 28.07 -13.14
CA PRO A 62 -15.66 28.55 -11.82
C PRO A 62 -16.53 27.53 -11.07
N LEU A 63 -16.41 27.50 -9.74
CA LEU A 63 -17.21 26.67 -8.82
C LEU A 63 -17.01 25.14 -8.93
N VAL A 64 -16.03 24.66 -9.71
CA VAL A 64 -15.65 23.23 -9.69
C VAL A 64 -14.60 22.94 -8.63
N LYS A 65 -14.54 21.68 -8.18
CA LYS A 65 -13.44 21.20 -7.32
C LYS A 65 -12.22 20.90 -8.21
N PRO A 66 -11.06 21.56 -7.99
CA PRO A 66 -9.87 21.32 -8.79
C PRO A 66 -9.38 19.87 -8.70
N VAL A 67 -8.86 19.36 -9.82
CA VAL A 67 -8.21 18.05 -9.92
C VAL A 67 -6.70 18.21 -10.08
N SER A 68 -5.93 17.20 -9.64
CA SER A 68 -4.48 17.18 -9.85
C SER A 68 -4.14 17.08 -11.34
N THR A 69 -3.16 17.88 -11.77
CA THR A 69 -2.60 17.82 -13.13
C THR A 69 -1.43 16.83 -13.23
N ASP A 70 -0.82 16.42 -12.11
CA ASP A 70 0.20 15.37 -12.08
C ASP A 70 -0.47 14.00 -12.07
N LEU A 71 -0.70 13.46 -13.27
CA LEU A 71 -1.25 12.11 -13.45
C LEU A 71 -0.31 11.04 -12.90
N SER A 72 1.01 11.25 -13.01
CA SER A 72 2.01 10.26 -12.62
C SER A 72 2.01 10.04 -11.11
N ASP A 73 1.92 11.12 -10.34
CA ASP A 73 1.81 11.05 -8.87
C ASP A 73 0.51 10.37 -8.44
N TYR A 74 -0.62 10.75 -9.04
CA TYR A 74 -1.92 10.16 -8.73
C TYR A 74 -1.95 8.65 -9.01
N VAL A 75 -1.47 8.22 -10.19
CA VAL A 75 -1.44 6.80 -10.57
C VAL A 75 -0.45 6.03 -9.70
N ALA A 76 0.68 6.63 -9.32
CA ALA A 76 1.64 6.01 -8.40
C ALA A 76 1.03 5.76 -7.02
N GLN A 77 0.33 6.75 -6.46
CA GLN A 77 -0.37 6.57 -5.20
C GLN A 77 -1.43 5.45 -5.31
N LYS A 78 -2.23 5.44 -6.39
CA LYS A 78 -3.23 4.38 -6.60
C LYS A 78 -2.63 2.99 -6.79
N ALA A 79 -1.48 2.88 -7.45
CA ALA A 79 -0.78 1.61 -7.59
C ALA A 79 -0.28 1.08 -6.24
N ILE A 80 0.28 1.96 -5.40
CA ILE A 80 0.73 1.59 -4.05
C ILE A 80 -0.45 1.25 -3.14
N ASP A 81 -1.55 2.00 -3.20
CA ASP A 81 -2.78 1.67 -2.49
C ASP A 81 -3.29 0.28 -2.88
N GLY A 82 -3.32 -0.02 -4.19
CA GLY A 82 -3.71 -1.32 -4.73
C GLY A 82 -2.79 -2.46 -4.29
N MET A 83 -1.48 -2.20 -4.23
CA MET A 83 -0.50 -3.15 -3.71
C MET A 83 -0.79 -3.49 -2.24
N PHE A 84 -1.08 -2.49 -1.40
CA PHE A 84 -1.40 -2.74 0.00
C PHE A 84 -2.73 -3.47 0.21
N ILE A 85 -3.70 -3.32 -0.69
CA ILE A 85 -4.91 -4.17 -0.68
C ILE A 85 -4.52 -5.66 -0.84
N GLN A 86 -3.57 -5.97 -1.73
CA GLN A 86 -3.10 -7.35 -1.90
C GLN A 86 -2.29 -7.84 -0.69
N VAL A 87 -1.46 -6.97 -0.09
CA VAL A 87 -0.73 -7.30 1.14
C VAL A 87 -1.70 -7.61 2.28
N ALA A 88 -2.74 -6.80 2.47
CA ALA A 88 -3.78 -7.03 3.47
C ALA A 88 -4.48 -8.38 3.29
N GLN A 89 -4.79 -8.74 2.04
CA GLN A 89 -5.38 -10.05 1.73
C GLN A 89 -4.44 -11.20 2.09
N GLN A 90 -3.15 -11.08 1.80
CA GLN A 90 -2.16 -12.11 2.18
C GLN A 90 -1.95 -12.19 3.69
N GLU A 91 -1.91 -11.04 4.39
CA GLU A 91 -1.84 -11.00 5.84
C GLU A 91 -3.04 -11.70 6.47
N LEU A 92 -4.25 -11.41 5.98
CA LEU A 92 -5.48 -12.04 6.44
C LEU A 92 -5.41 -13.56 6.28
N LEU A 93 -4.94 -14.06 5.13
CA LEU A 93 -4.76 -15.49 4.89
C LEU A 93 -3.77 -16.11 5.89
N ILE A 94 -2.64 -15.46 6.15
CA ILE A 94 -1.63 -15.93 7.11
C ILE A 94 -2.21 -16.01 8.54
N ARG A 95 -3.04 -15.04 8.92
CA ARG A 95 -3.67 -15.00 10.24
C ARG A 95 -4.73 -16.08 10.40
N ASP A 96 -5.65 -16.18 9.44
CA ASP A 96 -6.83 -17.03 9.55
C ASP A 96 -6.57 -18.49 9.14
N ASN A 97 -5.52 -18.78 8.35
CA ASN A 97 -5.24 -20.12 7.86
C ASN A 97 -3.82 -20.60 8.19
N LEU A 98 -3.73 -21.65 9.01
CA LEU A 98 -2.46 -22.32 9.35
C LEU A 98 -1.70 -22.81 8.12
N SER A 99 -2.38 -23.27 7.06
CA SER A 99 -1.72 -23.76 5.84
C SER A 99 -1.10 -22.62 5.01
N ALA A 100 -1.56 -21.37 5.19
CA ALA A 100 -0.96 -20.20 4.56
C ALA A 100 0.36 -19.77 5.23
N ARG A 101 0.67 -20.31 6.42
CA ARG A 101 1.94 -20.11 7.13
C ARG A 101 2.98 -21.07 6.57
N THR A 102 3.44 -20.79 5.34
CA THR A 102 4.30 -21.69 4.56
C THR A 102 5.73 -21.82 5.09
N THR A 103 6.16 -20.89 5.96
CA THR A 103 7.52 -20.89 6.51
C THR A 103 7.52 -21.26 7.99
N THR A 104 8.61 -21.89 8.44
CA THR A 104 8.83 -22.23 9.85
C THR A 104 8.75 -21.00 10.77
N LEU A 105 9.18 -19.83 10.27
CA LEU A 105 9.09 -18.58 11.02
C LEU A 105 7.62 -18.16 11.23
N LEU A 106 6.83 -18.13 10.16
CA LEU A 106 5.40 -17.78 10.24
C LEU A 106 4.64 -18.72 11.16
N GLN A 107 4.89 -20.03 11.06
CA GLN A 107 4.28 -21.04 11.93
C GLN A 107 4.61 -20.79 13.41
N LYS A 108 5.89 -20.51 13.72
CA LYS A 108 6.33 -20.28 15.11
C LYS A 108 5.73 -19.00 15.70
N VAL A 109 5.81 -17.87 14.99
CA VAL A 109 5.38 -16.58 15.52
C VAL A 109 3.86 -16.50 15.65
N PHE A 110 3.11 -16.86 14.62
CA PHE A 110 1.65 -16.83 14.68
C PHE A 110 1.10 -17.98 15.53
N GLY A 111 1.76 -19.14 15.57
CA GLY A 111 1.40 -20.21 16.52
C GLY A 111 1.68 -19.84 17.98
N TYR A 112 2.64 -18.95 18.26
CA TYR A 112 2.78 -18.33 19.58
C TYR A 112 1.64 -17.33 19.84
N ALA A 113 1.29 -16.49 18.87
CA ALA A 113 0.18 -15.53 19.02
C ALA A 113 -1.16 -16.22 19.30
N ASP A 114 -1.50 -17.27 18.54
CA ASP A 114 -2.76 -18.00 18.68
C ASP A 114 -2.93 -18.58 20.08
N ARG A 115 -1.87 -19.21 20.64
CA ARG A 115 -1.88 -19.79 21.99
C ARG A 115 -2.10 -18.74 23.10
N ASN A 116 -1.64 -17.52 22.89
CA ASN A 116 -1.77 -16.43 23.84
C ASN A 116 -3.09 -15.66 23.69
N LYS A 117 -3.82 -15.83 22.58
CA LYS A 117 -5.14 -15.23 22.36
C LYS A 117 -6.28 -16.03 23.04
N THR A 118 -6.06 -17.31 23.29
CA THR A 118 -7.00 -18.24 23.94
C THR A 118 -6.87 -18.33 25.47
N LYS A 119 -5.91 -17.60 26.05
CA LYS A 119 -5.76 -17.44 27.51
C LYS A 119 -6.41 -16.15 27.95
#